data_AF-D1ARS4-F1
#
_entry.id   AF-D1ARS4-F1
#
_cell.length_a   1.000
_cell.length_b   1.000
_cell.length_c   1.000
_cell.angle_alpha   90.00
_cell.angle_beta   90.00
_cell.angle_gamma   90.00
#
_symmetry.space_group_name_H-M   'P 1'
#
loop_
_entity.id
_entity.type
_entity.pdbx_description
1 polymer ?
#
loop_
_entity_poly.entity_id
_entity_poly.type
_entity_poly.pdbx_seq_one_letter_code
_entity_poly.pdbx_strand_id
1 'polypeptide(L)'
;MKKIILLLLLLAVNYNSFAVSKEDKERESSYLLQIKNENDSDAMFDLGLLYDEQEKYDLAEKYYLMAVKYNNGSAMTNLGLIYENQKKYDLAEKYYLMAVEEESDTGMYNLGLLYDNQKKYTLAEKYYLMAIQKNYSDAMYNLALLYDNQEKFSLAEKYYLMAIKENDSDAMYNLALIYDNQKKYPLAEKYYLMAVEANDSDATFNLALLYDNQKKYNLAEKYYLIAVKDNSTKAMYNLGILYKIQKKFSLAEKYYLMAIKNNSSDAMFNLGLLYDEQGKYDLAEKYYLMGVKHNDSDSMYNLGVLYYNQEKYQTAKNYFLMAEKFGNKEAAKILRENF
;
A
#
# COMPACT_ATOMS: atom_id res chain seq x y z
N MET A 1 -24.67 -50.13 6.08
CA MET A 1 -25.51 -48.96 5.74
C MET A 1 -25.18 -47.82 6.70
N LYS A 2 -25.01 -46.59 6.21
CA LYS A 2 -24.64 -45.33 6.90
C LYS A 2 -23.26 -44.73 6.53
N LYS A 3 -22.85 -44.91 5.27
CA LYS A 3 -21.87 -44.05 4.58
C LYS A 3 -22.53 -42.94 3.72
N ILE A 4 -23.80 -42.59 3.98
CA ILE A 4 -24.60 -41.69 3.11
C ILE A 4 -24.92 -40.33 3.75
N ILE A 5 -24.62 -40.09 5.03
CA ILE A 5 -25.06 -38.85 5.69
C ILE A 5 -24.02 -37.70 5.58
N LEU A 6 -22.77 -37.98 5.19
CA LEU A 6 -21.74 -36.92 5.10
C LEU A 6 -21.63 -36.22 3.73
N LEU A 7 -22.41 -36.64 2.72
CA LEU A 7 -22.38 -36.01 1.39
C LEU A 7 -23.47 -34.95 1.16
N LEU A 8 -24.46 -34.82 2.06
CA LEU A 8 -25.59 -33.89 1.88
C LEU A 8 -25.40 -32.53 2.57
N LEU A 9 -24.44 -32.39 3.49
CA LEU A 9 -24.14 -31.10 4.14
C LEU A 9 -23.06 -30.28 3.43
N LEU A 10 -22.24 -30.91 2.58
CA LEU A 10 -21.25 -30.23 1.72
C LEU A 10 -21.85 -29.69 0.41
N LEU A 11 -23.08 -30.08 0.06
CA LEU A 11 -23.81 -29.53 -1.09
C LEU A 11 -24.67 -28.31 -0.72
N ALA A 12 -25.00 -28.10 0.56
CA ALA A 12 -25.83 -26.95 0.96
C ALA A 12 -25.04 -25.65 1.18
N VAL A 13 -23.73 -25.75 1.45
CA VAL A 13 -22.88 -24.55 1.67
C VAL A 13 -22.31 -23.99 0.37
N ASN A 14 -22.39 -24.75 -0.74
CA ASN A 14 -21.86 -24.33 -2.04
C ASN A 14 -22.95 -24.15 -3.13
N TYR A 15 -24.22 -24.09 -2.75
CA TYR A 15 -25.33 -23.72 -3.66
C TYR A 15 -25.79 -22.27 -3.50
N ASN A 16 -25.25 -21.53 -2.52
CA ASN A 16 -25.61 -20.14 -2.25
C ASN A 16 -24.79 -19.11 -3.03
N SER A 17 -23.83 -19.52 -3.86
CA SER A 17 -23.08 -18.62 -4.75
C SER A 17 -23.70 -18.45 -6.14
N PHE A 18 -24.84 -19.11 -6.42
CA PHE A 18 -25.57 -18.96 -7.69
C PHE A 18 -27.09 -18.82 -7.53
N ALA A 19 -27.61 -18.88 -6.31
CA ALA A 19 -29.02 -18.62 -6.05
C ALA A 19 -29.22 -17.13 -5.81
N VAL A 20 -29.68 -16.40 -6.83
CA VAL A 20 -30.24 -15.04 -6.68
C VAL A 20 -31.18 -15.08 -5.48
N SER A 21 -30.91 -14.28 -4.46
CA SER A 21 -31.64 -14.36 -3.20
C SER A 21 -33.11 -14.03 -3.46
N LYS A 22 -34.02 -14.54 -2.60
CA LYS A 22 -35.44 -14.22 -2.74
C LYS A 22 -35.68 -12.70 -2.74
N GLU A 23 -34.90 -11.99 -1.94
CA GLU A 23 -34.89 -10.54 -1.81
C GLU A 23 -34.44 -9.85 -3.10
N ASP A 24 -33.39 -10.35 -3.77
CA ASP A 24 -32.94 -9.81 -5.06
C ASP A 24 -34.01 -9.96 -6.16
N LYS A 25 -34.74 -11.08 -6.18
CA LYS A 25 -35.83 -11.28 -7.14
C LYS A 25 -37.00 -10.35 -6.90
N GLU A 26 -37.31 -10.07 -5.63
CA GLU A 26 -38.35 -9.11 -5.24
C GLU A 26 -37.93 -7.68 -5.60
N ARG A 27 -36.67 -7.30 -5.34
CA ARG A 27 -36.08 -6.02 -5.76
C ARG A 27 -36.10 -5.86 -7.29
N GLU A 28 -35.59 -6.84 -8.02
CA GLU A 28 -35.60 -6.87 -9.49
C GLU A 28 -37.02 -6.68 -10.05
N SER A 29 -37.99 -7.42 -9.51
CA SER A 29 -39.40 -7.32 -9.94
C SER A 29 -40.00 -5.94 -9.66
N SER A 30 -39.65 -5.33 -8.52
CA SER A 30 -40.09 -3.99 -8.14
C SER A 30 -39.54 -2.93 -9.10
N TYR A 31 -38.22 -2.94 -9.36
CA TYR A 31 -37.59 -1.98 -10.27
C TYR A 31 -38.14 -2.13 -11.69
N LEU A 32 -38.30 -3.36 -12.20
CA LEU A 32 -38.89 -3.61 -13.52
C LEU A 32 -40.31 -3.04 -13.65
N LEU A 33 -41.11 -3.09 -12.58
CA LEU A 33 -42.45 -2.52 -12.56
C LEU A 33 -42.43 -0.98 -12.63
N GLN A 34 -41.55 -0.34 -11.86
CA GLN A 34 -41.35 1.12 -11.88
C GLN A 34 -40.88 1.61 -13.25
N ILE A 35 -39.88 0.94 -13.83
CA ILE A 35 -39.37 1.23 -15.18
C ILE A 35 -40.49 1.18 -16.22
N LYS A 36 -41.36 0.16 -16.14
CA LYS A 36 -42.45 -0.03 -17.10
C LYS A 36 -43.53 1.05 -17.00
N ASN A 37 -43.83 1.51 -15.79
CA ASN A 37 -44.97 2.39 -15.55
C ASN A 37 -44.60 3.87 -15.63
N GLU A 38 -43.38 4.24 -15.23
CA GLU A 38 -43.02 5.62 -14.92
C GLU A 38 -41.77 6.09 -15.68
N ASN A 39 -41.06 5.20 -16.40
CA ASN A 39 -39.73 5.46 -16.97
C ASN A 39 -38.75 6.03 -15.93
N ASP A 40 -38.84 5.53 -14.71
CA ASP A 40 -38.04 5.98 -13.58
C ASP A 40 -36.55 5.69 -13.82
N SER A 41 -35.76 6.76 -13.97
CA SER A 41 -34.32 6.67 -14.21
C SER A 41 -33.55 6.11 -13.02
N ASP A 42 -34.05 6.33 -11.82
CA ASP A 42 -33.44 5.83 -10.58
C ASP A 42 -33.70 4.33 -10.47
N ALA A 43 -34.91 3.87 -10.79
CA ALA A 43 -35.20 2.44 -10.88
C ALA A 43 -34.35 1.73 -11.97
N MET A 44 -34.07 2.39 -13.10
CA MET A 44 -33.15 1.86 -14.12
C MET A 44 -31.71 1.79 -13.57
N PHE A 45 -31.25 2.81 -12.85
CA PHE A 45 -29.94 2.83 -12.24
C PHE A 45 -29.79 1.75 -11.15
N ASP A 46 -30.75 1.64 -10.24
CA ASP A 46 -30.77 0.65 -9.15
C ASP A 46 -30.82 -0.78 -9.69
N LEU A 47 -31.57 -1.02 -10.76
CA LEU A 47 -31.57 -2.31 -11.43
C LEU A 47 -30.22 -2.61 -12.09
N GLY A 48 -29.55 -1.59 -12.62
CA GLY A 48 -28.17 -1.69 -13.11
C GLY A 48 -27.19 -2.09 -12.00
N LEU A 49 -27.26 -1.43 -10.84
CA LEU A 49 -26.47 -1.75 -9.65
C LEU A 49 -26.70 -3.19 -9.20
N LEU A 50 -27.97 -3.63 -9.13
CA LEU A 50 -28.32 -4.99 -8.74
C LEU A 50 -27.69 -6.04 -9.68
N TYR A 51 -27.62 -5.77 -10.98
CA TYR A 51 -26.95 -6.67 -11.92
C TYR A 51 -25.43 -6.61 -11.85
N ASP A 52 -24.86 -5.44 -11.52
CA ASP A 52 -23.42 -5.27 -11.32
C ASP A 52 -22.94 -6.05 -10.09
N GLU A 53 -23.69 -6.00 -8.98
CA GLU A 53 -23.48 -6.84 -7.79
C GLU A 53 -23.56 -8.35 -8.09
N GLN A 54 -24.35 -8.73 -9.10
CA GLN A 54 -24.47 -10.11 -9.57
C GLN A 54 -23.43 -10.48 -10.66
N GLU A 55 -22.47 -9.60 -10.94
CA GLU A 55 -21.46 -9.74 -12.00
C GLU A 55 -22.06 -9.93 -13.41
N LYS A 56 -23.31 -9.49 -13.61
CA LYS A 56 -24.01 -9.54 -14.91
C LYS A 56 -23.80 -8.22 -15.66
N TYR A 57 -22.54 -7.95 -16.02
CA TYR A 57 -22.11 -6.66 -16.56
C TYR A 57 -22.86 -6.23 -17.84
N ASP A 58 -23.22 -7.15 -18.73
CA ASP A 58 -24.01 -6.83 -19.94
C ASP A 58 -25.40 -6.29 -19.60
N LEU A 59 -26.03 -6.82 -18.53
CA LEU A 59 -27.32 -6.34 -18.05
C LEU A 59 -27.16 -5.03 -17.29
N ALA A 60 -26.14 -4.89 -16.45
CA ALA A 60 -25.82 -3.65 -15.77
C ALA A 60 -25.62 -2.50 -16.77
N GLU A 61 -24.77 -2.72 -17.78
CA GLU A 61 -24.52 -1.77 -18.87
C GLU A 61 -25.83 -1.39 -19.59
N LYS A 62 -26.67 -2.37 -19.92
CA LYS A 62 -27.97 -2.12 -20.56
C LYS A 62 -28.84 -1.17 -19.74
N TYR A 63 -29.00 -1.42 -18.43
CA TYR A 63 -29.89 -0.62 -17.60
C TYR A 63 -29.30 0.75 -17.25
N TYR A 64 -27.98 0.85 -17.07
CA TYR A 64 -27.33 2.15 -16.99
C TYR A 64 -27.50 2.97 -18.26
N LEU A 65 -27.33 2.36 -19.45
CA LEU A 65 -27.57 3.04 -20.73
C LEU A 65 -29.03 3.51 -20.87
N MET A 66 -29.99 2.79 -20.29
CA MET A 66 -31.38 3.24 -20.22
C MET A 66 -31.51 4.45 -19.30
N ALA A 67 -30.93 4.42 -18.09
CA ALA A 67 -30.97 5.54 -17.15
C ALA A 67 -30.28 6.80 -17.70
N VAL A 68 -29.17 6.65 -18.43
CA VAL A 68 -28.46 7.77 -19.08
C VAL A 68 -29.33 8.51 -20.10
N LYS A 69 -30.27 7.83 -20.78
CA LYS A 69 -31.23 8.50 -21.69
C LYS A 69 -32.15 9.49 -20.98
N TYR A 70 -32.25 9.39 -19.67
CA TYR A 70 -33.03 10.26 -18.80
C TYR A 70 -32.12 11.11 -17.89
N ASN A 71 -30.88 11.37 -18.32
CA ASN A 71 -29.91 12.25 -17.66
C ASN A 71 -29.52 11.84 -16.23
N ASN A 72 -29.57 10.53 -15.91
CA ASN A 72 -29.13 10.06 -14.59
C ASN A 72 -27.58 10.12 -14.49
N GLY A 73 -27.06 11.09 -13.74
CA GLY A 73 -25.62 11.31 -13.56
C GLY A 73 -24.88 10.17 -12.86
N SER A 74 -25.56 9.45 -11.95
CA SER A 74 -24.99 8.26 -11.29
C SER A 74 -24.76 7.12 -12.28
N ALA A 75 -25.71 6.89 -13.19
CA ALA A 75 -25.59 5.90 -14.25
C ALA A 75 -24.49 6.27 -15.26
N MET A 76 -24.34 7.55 -15.59
CA MET A 76 -23.23 8.04 -16.42
C MET A 76 -21.88 7.74 -15.77
N THR A 77 -21.76 8.01 -14.46
CA THR A 77 -20.55 7.73 -13.69
C THR A 77 -20.23 6.23 -13.65
N ASN A 78 -21.22 5.36 -13.40
CA ASN A 78 -21.01 3.92 -13.35
C ASN A 78 -20.68 3.31 -14.73
N LEU A 79 -21.26 3.82 -15.82
CA LEU A 79 -20.83 3.43 -17.16
C LEU A 79 -19.38 3.82 -17.43
N GLY A 80 -18.97 5.01 -16.98
CA GLY A 80 -17.58 5.43 -17.04
C GLY A 80 -16.63 4.41 -16.39
N LEU A 81 -16.95 3.98 -15.17
CA LEU A 81 -16.20 2.97 -14.41
C LEU A 81 -16.17 1.61 -15.11
N ILE A 82 -17.30 1.14 -15.64
CA ILE A 82 -17.37 -0.12 -16.41
C ILE A 82 -16.43 -0.06 -17.61
N TYR A 83 -16.47 1.02 -18.40
CA TYR A 83 -15.62 1.13 -19.58
C TYR A 83 -14.15 1.32 -19.23
N GLU A 84 -13.82 1.97 -18.12
CA GLU A 84 -12.47 2.09 -17.61
C GLU A 84 -11.89 0.72 -17.21
N ASN A 85 -12.67 -0.10 -16.50
CA ASN A 85 -12.31 -1.48 -16.16
C ASN A 85 -12.10 -2.35 -17.41
N GLN A 86 -12.88 -2.10 -18.47
CA GLN A 86 -12.71 -2.73 -19.79
C GLN A 86 -11.57 -2.12 -20.62
N LYS A 87 -10.85 -1.11 -20.09
CA LYS A 87 -9.78 -0.36 -20.78
C LYS A 87 -10.24 0.39 -22.03
N LYS A 88 -11.54 0.67 -22.15
CA LYS A 88 -12.15 1.47 -23.22
C LYS A 88 -12.19 2.94 -22.79
N TYR A 89 -11.00 3.55 -22.65
CA TYR A 89 -10.83 4.86 -22.04
C TYR A 89 -11.60 5.99 -22.75
N ASP A 90 -11.74 5.95 -24.08
CA ASP A 90 -12.52 6.96 -24.82
C ASP A 90 -14.02 6.93 -24.45
N LEU A 91 -14.56 5.74 -24.18
CA LEU A 91 -15.94 5.61 -23.72
C LEU A 91 -16.06 6.03 -22.25
N ALA A 92 -15.09 5.66 -21.42
CA ALA A 92 -15.06 6.10 -20.02
C ALA A 92 -15.07 7.64 -19.93
N GLU A 93 -14.16 8.30 -20.67
CA GLU A 93 -14.08 9.75 -20.77
C GLU A 93 -15.40 10.36 -21.25
N LYS A 94 -16.04 9.79 -22.28
CA LYS A 94 -17.33 10.25 -22.78
C LYS A 94 -18.40 10.25 -21.69
N TYR A 95 -18.58 9.14 -20.96
CA TYR A 95 -19.65 9.06 -19.96
C TYR A 95 -19.34 9.88 -18.71
N TYR A 96 -18.07 9.99 -18.30
CA TYR A 96 -17.71 10.92 -17.23
C TYR A 96 -17.94 12.38 -17.65
N LEU A 97 -17.64 12.78 -18.89
CA LEU A 97 -17.96 14.12 -19.37
C LEU A 97 -19.46 14.41 -19.35
N MET A 98 -20.29 13.45 -19.75
CA MET A 98 -21.75 13.57 -19.61
C MET A 98 -22.17 13.74 -18.14
N ALA A 99 -21.57 12.97 -17.22
CA ALA A 99 -21.83 13.13 -15.79
C ALA A 99 -21.45 14.54 -15.28
N VAL A 100 -20.33 15.09 -15.76
CA VAL A 100 -19.90 16.46 -15.44
C VAL A 100 -20.88 17.51 -15.99
N GLU A 101 -21.46 17.30 -17.17
CA GLU A 101 -22.48 18.18 -17.76
C GLU A 101 -23.75 18.22 -16.89
N GLU A 102 -24.09 17.11 -16.23
CA GLU A 102 -25.16 17.02 -15.22
C GLU A 102 -24.70 17.43 -13.81
N GLU A 103 -23.57 18.13 -13.70
CA GLU A 103 -22.97 18.62 -12.46
C GLU A 103 -22.62 17.55 -11.40
N SER A 104 -22.43 16.29 -11.82
CA SER A 104 -22.03 15.20 -10.91
C SER A 104 -20.62 15.41 -10.36
N ASP A 105 -20.53 15.51 -9.04
CA ASP A 105 -19.27 15.64 -8.29
C ASP A 105 -18.39 14.38 -8.41
N THR A 106 -19.01 13.20 -8.38
CA THR A 106 -18.35 11.90 -8.55
C THR A 106 -17.88 11.75 -9.99
N GLY A 107 -18.67 12.21 -10.97
CA GLY A 107 -18.25 12.28 -12.37
C GLY A 107 -17.03 13.18 -12.58
N MET A 108 -17.01 14.36 -11.94
CA MET A 108 -15.85 15.26 -11.94
C MET A 108 -14.62 14.58 -11.33
N TYR A 109 -14.77 13.95 -10.16
CA TYR A 109 -13.68 13.27 -9.50
C TYR A 109 -13.10 12.11 -10.34
N ASN A 110 -13.95 11.23 -10.86
CA ASN A 110 -13.52 10.07 -11.66
C ASN A 110 -12.89 10.50 -12.99
N LEU A 111 -13.37 11.58 -13.61
CA LEU A 111 -12.70 12.16 -14.76
C LEU A 111 -11.30 12.70 -14.41
N GLY A 112 -11.16 13.28 -13.22
CA GLY A 112 -9.87 13.68 -12.66
C GLY A 112 -8.90 12.50 -12.55
N LEU A 113 -9.34 11.41 -11.93
CA LEU A 113 -8.57 10.16 -11.80
C LEU A 113 -8.16 9.59 -13.16
N LEU A 114 -9.09 9.52 -14.11
CA LEU A 114 -8.82 9.02 -15.45
C LEU A 114 -7.70 9.82 -16.13
N TYR A 115 -7.74 11.14 -16.02
CA TYR A 115 -6.71 11.99 -16.59
C TYR A 115 -5.38 11.92 -15.85
N ASP A 116 -5.39 11.74 -14.52
CA ASP A 116 -4.17 11.56 -13.73
C ASP A 116 -3.44 10.27 -14.13
N ASN A 117 -4.20 9.16 -14.24
CA ASN A 117 -3.70 7.88 -14.74
C ASN A 117 -3.11 7.97 -16.15
N GLN A 118 -3.68 8.83 -17.00
CA GLN A 118 -3.17 9.14 -18.34
C GLN A 118 -2.04 10.19 -18.35
N LYS A 119 -1.61 10.69 -17.19
CA LYS A 119 -0.62 11.76 -17.00
C LYS A 119 -1.00 13.09 -17.64
N LYS A 120 -2.29 13.33 -17.86
CA LYS A 120 -2.85 14.61 -18.34
C LYS A 120 -3.13 15.53 -17.16
N TYR A 121 -2.08 15.91 -16.43
CA TYR A 121 -2.16 16.53 -15.11
C TYR A 121 -2.95 17.84 -15.05
N THR A 122 -2.90 18.70 -16.09
CA THR A 122 -3.69 19.94 -16.12
C THR A 122 -5.19 19.66 -16.19
N LEU A 123 -5.60 18.59 -16.88
CA LEU A 123 -7.00 18.18 -16.90
C LEU A 123 -7.39 17.54 -15.58
N ALA A 124 -6.55 16.67 -15.02
CA ALA A 124 -6.77 16.10 -13.69
C ALA A 124 -6.98 17.19 -12.63
N GLU A 125 -6.09 18.18 -12.57
CA GLU A 125 -6.19 19.34 -11.67
C GLU A 125 -7.54 20.08 -11.85
N LYS A 126 -7.93 20.37 -13.10
CA LYS A 126 -9.19 21.05 -13.40
C LYS A 126 -10.37 20.29 -12.80
N TYR A 127 -10.47 18.99 -13.05
CA TYR A 127 -11.64 18.21 -12.64
C TYR A 127 -11.65 17.89 -11.14
N TYR A 128 -10.49 17.68 -10.51
CA TYR A 128 -10.41 17.63 -9.05
C TYR A 128 -10.85 18.94 -8.40
N LEU A 129 -10.43 20.10 -8.92
CA LEU A 129 -10.87 21.40 -8.41
C LEU A 129 -12.38 21.59 -8.54
N MET A 130 -12.98 21.15 -9.65
CA MET A 130 -14.43 21.17 -9.85
C MET A 130 -15.15 20.28 -8.82
N ALA A 131 -14.67 19.06 -8.58
CA ALA A 131 -15.22 18.16 -7.57
C ALA A 131 -15.12 18.76 -6.15
N ILE A 132 -13.98 19.36 -5.79
CA ILE A 132 -13.80 20.06 -4.50
C ILE A 132 -14.77 21.23 -4.36
N GLN A 133 -15.04 21.99 -5.43
CA GLN A 133 -16.04 23.08 -5.42
C GLN A 133 -17.47 22.56 -5.15
N LYS A 134 -17.74 21.30 -5.48
CA LYS A 134 -18.99 20.59 -5.14
C LYS A 134 -18.95 19.90 -3.77
N ASN A 135 -17.89 20.13 -2.98
CA ASN A 135 -17.63 19.53 -1.67
C ASN A 135 -17.34 18.01 -1.70
N TYR A 136 -16.81 17.50 -2.80
CA TYR A 136 -16.34 16.11 -2.86
C TYR A 136 -14.96 16.00 -2.19
N SER A 137 -14.92 15.41 -0.99
CA SER A 137 -13.73 15.36 -0.12
C SER A 137 -12.57 14.59 -0.72
N ASP A 138 -12.83 13.46 -1.39
CA ASP A 138 -11.77 12.54 -1.86
C ASP A 138 -10.92 13.16 -2.98
N ALA A 139 -11.46 14.18 -3.66
CA ALA A 139 -10.71 14.97 -4.63
C ALA A 139 -9.63 15.84 -3.97
N MET A 140 -9.77 16.20 -2.68
CA MET A 140 -8.78 17.01 -1.96
C MET A 140 -7.46 16.24 -1.77
N TYR A 141 -7.54 14.98 -1.34
CA TYR A 141 -6.37 14.13 -1.17
C TYR A 141 -5.68 13.85 -2.50
N ASN A 142 -6.42 13.46 -3.54
CA ASN A 142 -5.84 13.16 -4.85
C ASN A 142 -5.24 14.39 -5.53
N LEU A 143 -5.85 15.57 -5.36
CA LEU A 143 -5.25 16.82 -5.84
C LEU A 143 -3.96 17.15 -5.07
N ALA A 144 -3.91 16.87 -3.76
CA ALA A 144 -2.70 17.05 -2.97
C ALA A 144 -1.58 16.12 -3.44
N LEU A 145 -1.87 14.83 -3.65
CA LEU A 145 -0.94 13.86 -4.23
C LEU A 145 -0.42 14.29 -5.60
N LEU A 146 -1.32 14.80 -6.47
CA LEU A 146 -0.94 15.31 -7.79
C LEU A 146 0.09 16.45 -7.68
N TYR A 147 -0.07 17.36 -6.72
CA TYR A 147 0.89 18.43 -6.48
C TYR A 147 2.18 17.93 -5.83
N ASP A 148 2.09 16.98 -4.91
CA ASP A 148 3.23 16.38 -4.21
C ASP A 148 4.17 15.66 -5.18
N ASN A 149 3.60 14.86 -6.09
CA ASN A 149 4.33 14.19 -7.17
C ASN A 149 4.99 15.16 -8.16
N GLN A 150 4.53 16.41 -8.22
CA GLN A 150 5.12 17.49 -9.01
C GLN A 150 6.05 18.39 -8.18
N GLU A 151 6.34 18.02 -6.93
CA GLU A 151 7.15 18.75 -5.96
C GLU A 151 6.59 20.16 -5.64
N LYS A 152 5.31 20.40 -5.89
CA LYS A 152 4.60 21.65 -5.57
C LYS A 152 4.10 21.63 -4.12
N PHE A 153 5.03 21.48 -3.17
CA PHE A 153 4.71 21.18 -1.77
C PHE A 153 3.78 22.17 -1.08
N SER A 154 3.83 23.48 -1.41
CA SER A 154 2.90 24.45 -0.81
C SER A 154 1.45 24.25 -1.24
N LEU A 155 1.23 23.79 -2.49
CA LEU A 155 -0.11 23.43 -2.96
C LEU A 155 -0.53 22.08 -2.38
N ALA A 156 0.36 21.09 -2.37
CA ALA A 156 0.11 19.81 -1.72
C ALA A 156 -0.31 19.99 -0.24
N GLU A 157 0.45 20.78 0.53
CA GLU A 157 0.14 21.12 1.92
C GLU A 157 -1.26 21.71 2.07
N LYS A 158 -1.63 22.68 1.22
CA LYS A 158 -2.96 23.31 1.25
C LYS A 158 -4.07 22.26 1.12
N TYR A 159 -3.97 21.35 0.14
CA TYR A 159 -5.02 20.38 -0.13
C TYR A 159 -5.00 19.19 0.84
N TYR A 160 -3.83 18.74 1.31
CA TYR A 160 -3.76 17.78 2.42
C TYR A 160 -4.41 18.35 3.68
N LEU A 161 -4.15 19.62 4.04
CA LEU A 161 -4.81 20.26 5.18
C LEU A 161 -6.33 20.37 5.03
N MET A 162 -6.84 20.41 3.79
CA MET A 162 -8.27 20.34 3.53
C MET A 162 -8.79 18.91 3.76
N ALA A 163 -8.14 17.90 3.18
CA ALA A 163 -8.50 16.48 3.37
C ALA A 163 -8.43 16.05 4.85
N ILE A 164 -7.42 16.52 5.60
CA ILE A 164 -7.28 16.26 7.05
C ILE A 164 -8.48 16.80 7.85
N LYS A 165 -9.10 17.91 7.42
CA LYS A 165 -10.31 18.43 8.09
C LYS A 165 -11.51 17.52 7.89
N GLU A 166 -11.52 16.74 6.82
CA GLU A 166 -12.49 15.68 6.53
C GLU A 166 -12.08 14.33 7.16
N ASN A 167 -11.04 14.32 8.01
CA ASN A 167 -10.48 13.14 8.68
C ASN A 167 -9.80 12.12 7.77
N ASP A 168 -9.27 12.55 6.62
CA ASP A 168 -8.48 11.70 5.74
C ASP A 168 -7.13 11.34 6.39
N SER A 169 -6.93 10.05 6.73
CA SER A 169 -5.73 9.55 7.39
C SER A 169 -4.51 9.55 6.47
N ASP A 170 -4.71 9.25 5.18
CA ASP A 170 -3.63 9.20 4.20
C ASP A 170 -3.05 10.59 3.98
N ALA A 171 -3.89 11.63 4.01
CA ALA A 171 -3.46 13.03 3.98
C ALA A 171 -2.63 13.42 5.21
N MET A 172 -2.99 12.92 6.41
CA MET A 172 -2.18 13.13 7.63
C MET A 172 -0.79 12.53 7.47
N TYR A 173 -0.71 11.29 7.00
CA TYR A 173 0.56 10.58 6.79
C TYR A 173 1.42 11.25 5.70
N ASN A 174 0.86 11.55 4.53
CA ASN A 174 1.62 12.15 3.43
C ASN A 174 2.08 13.58 3.75
N LEU A 175 1.27 14.37 4.46
CA LEU A 175 1.71 15.68 4.93
C LEU A 175 2.86 15.56 5.95
N ALA A 176 2.83 14.54 6.81
CA ALA A 176 3.94 14.27 7.72
C ALA A 176 5.24 13.93 6.97
N LEU A 177 5.15 13.12 5.90
CA LEU A 177 6.29 12.81 5.03
C LEU A 177 6.88 14.08 4.38
N ILE A 178 6.05 14.98 3.86
CA ILE A 178 6.52 16.27 3.32
C ILE A 178 7.33 17.03 4.38
N TYR A 179 6.81 17.13 5.60
CA TYR A 179 7.49 17.84 6.67
C TYR A 179 8.78 17.15 7.13
N ASP A 180 8.81 15.83 7.15
CA ASP A 180 9.98 15.04 7.53
C ASP A 180 11.12 15.23 6.50
N ASN A 181 10.79 15.14 5.21
CA ASN A 181 11.72 15.40 4.11
C ASN A 181 12.27 16.83 4.13
N GLN A 182 11.44 17.80 4.52
CA GLN A 182 11.85 19.20 4.73
C GLN A 182 12.56 19.45 6.07
N LYS A 183 12.75 18.40 6.89
CA LYS A 183 13.35 18.46 8.24
C LYS A 183 12.59 19.36 9.23
N LYS A 184 11.30 19.60 8.98
CA LYS A 184 10.38 20.32 9.88
C LYS A 184 9.81 19.34 10.90
N TYR A 185 10.69 18.75 11.71
CA TYR A 185 10.37 17.62 12.58
C TYR A 185 9.19 17.82 13.55
N PRO A 186 8.97 19.00 14.17
CA PRO A 186 7.80 19.20 15.03
C PRO A 186 6.47 19.07 14.28
N LEU A 187 6.43 19.48 13.01
CA LEU A 187 5.24 19.33 12.17
C LEU A 187 5.09 17.89 11.70
N ALA A 188 6.19 17.25 11.28
CA ALA A 188 6.18 15.83 10.93
C ALA A 188 5.65 14.97 12.10
N GLU A 189 6.19 15.19 13.31
CA GLU A 189 5.75 14.50 14.54
C GLU A 189 4.25 14.71 14.80
N LYS A 190 3.75 15.96 14.68
CA LYS A 190 2.33 16.27 14.84
C LYS A 190 1.45 15.45 13.90
N TYR A 191 1.76 15.48 12.60
CA TYR A 191 0.90 14.83 11.59
C TYR A 191 1.05 13.30 11.58
N TYR A 192 2.24 12.77 11.87
CA TYR A 192 2.39 11.34 12.12
C TYR A 192 1.58 10.89 13.34
N LEU A 193 1.58 11.63 14.45
CA LEU A 193 0.76 11.28 15.61
C LEU A 193 -0.74 11.24 15.26
N MET A 194 -1.23 12.21 14.49
CA MET A 194 -2.62 12.21 14.01
C MET A 194 -2.92 10.97 13.15
N ALA A 195 -2.03 10.62 12.21
CA ALA A 195 -2.20 9.42 11.37
C ALA A 195 -2.16 8.13 12.20
N VAL A 196 -1.29 8.05 13.22
CA VAL A 196 -1.23 6.92 14.17
C VAL A 196 -2.53 6.81 14.97
N GLU A 197 -3.12 7.93 15.42
CA GLU A 197 -4.42 7.95 16.09
C GLU A 197 -5.55 7.48 15.16
N ALA A 198 -5.40 7.67 13.85
CA ALA A 198 -6.27 7.12 12.81
C ALA A 198 -5.96 5.65 12.43
N ASN A 199 -5.04 4.98 13.15
CA ASN A 199 -4.58 3.60 12.92
C ASN A 199 -3.78 3.38 11.63
N ASP A 200 -3.07 4.40 11.14
CA ASP A 200 -2.13 4.24 10.02
C ASP A 200 -0.84 3.52 10.49
N SER A 201 -0.62 2.32 9.94
CA SER A 201 0.53 1.48 10.29
C SER A 201 1.85 2.01 9.74
N ASP A 202 1.84 2.65 8.57
CA ASP A 202 3.04 3.21 7.95
C ASP A 202 3.48 4.47 8.69
N ALA A 203 2.54 5.31 9.12
CA ALA A 203 2.80 6.44 10.01
C ALA A 203 3.39 5.99 11.35
N THR A 204 2.92 4.87 11.91
CA THR A 204 3.46 4.32 13.16
C THR A 204 4.94 3.96 13.03
N PHE A 205 5.32 3.29 11.94
CA PHE A 205 6.71 2.94 11.68
C PHE A 205 7.56 4.19 11.40
N ASN A 206 7.08 5.13 10.59
CA ASN A 206 7.84 6.34 10.25
C ASN A 206 7.98 7.30 11.44
N LEU A 207 7.00 7.36 12.35
CA LEU A 207 7.13 8.08 13.61
C LEU A 207 8.24 7.48 14.50
N ALA A 208 8.35 6.15 14.53
CA ALA A 208 9.43 5.48 15.23
C ALA A 208 10.80 5.82 14.64
N LEU A 209 10.93 5.81 13.30
CA LEU A 209 12.14 6.24 12.59
C LEU A 209 12.49 7.70 12.88
N LEU A 210 11.50 8.60 12.87
CA LEU A 210 11.68 10.01 13.18
C LEU A 210 12.28 10.20 14.59
N TYR A 211 11.77 9.46 15.58
CA TYR A 211 12.32 9.48 16.93
C TYR A 211 13.71 8.84 17.04
N ASP A 212 13.97 7.76 16.30
CA ASP A 212 15.24 7.06 16.28
C ASP A 212 16.36 7.95 15.70
N ASN A 213 16.07 8.63 14.58
CA ASN A 213 16.96 9.61 13.95
C ASN A 213 17.28 10.80 14.89
N GLN A 214 16.33 11.18 15.74
CA GLN A 214 16.51 12.20 16.78
C GLN A 214 17.12 11.65 18.08
N LYS A 215 17.49 10.36 18.11
CA LYS A 215 18.02 9.64 19.28
C LYS A 215 17.08 9.64 20.49
N LYS A 216 15.78 9.83 20.27
CA LYS A 216 14.72 9.72 21.29
C LYS A 216 14.33 8.24 21.45
N TYR A 217 15.30 7.42 21.85
CA TYR A 217 15.20 5.96 21.77
C TYR A 217 14.03 5.33 22.53
N ASN A 218 13.61 5.90 23.67
CA ASN A 218 12.44 5.39 24.40
C ASN A 218 11.14 5.54 23.61
N LEU A 219 11.00 6.65 22.85
CA LEU A 219 9.85 6.88 21.98
C LEU A 219 9.96 6.01 20.73
N ALA A 220 11.13 5.92 20.12
CA ALA A 220 11.37 5.01 19.00
C ALA A 220 11.00 3.56 19.35
N GLU A 221 11.48 3.05 20.50
CA GLU A 221 11.14 1.72 21.01
C GLU A 221 9.62 1.54 21.18
N LYS A 222 8.93 2.52 21.78
CA LYS A 222 7.47 2.49 21.94
C LYS A 222 6.76 2.29 20.60
N TYR A 223 7.07 3.12 19.59
CA TYR A 223 6.37 3.08 18.30
C TYR A 223 6.81 1.91 17.42
N TYR A 224 8.07 1.50 17.45
CA TYR A 224 8.49 0.25 16.82
C TYR A 224 7.75 -0.95 17.39
N LEU A 225 7.57 -1.05 18.72
CA LEU A 225 6.82 -2.13 19.34
C LEU A 225 5.35 -2.15 18.91
N ILE A 226 4.74 -1.00 18.65
CA ILE A 226 3.38 -0.92 18.08
C ILE A 226 3.40 -1.45 16.64
N ALA A 227 4.26 -0.92 15.78
CA ALA A 227 4.37 -1.38 14.39
C ALA A 227 4.72 -2.87 14.26
N VAL A 228 5.48 -3.45 15.20
CA VAL A 228 5.75 -4.90 15.26
C VAL A 228 4.49 -5.71 15.54
N LYS A 229 3.55 -5.20 16.35
CA LYS A 229 2.24 -5.87 16.58
C LYS A 229 1.42 -5.91 15.29
N ASP A 230 1.59 -4.92 14.43
CA ASP A 230 0.98 -4.85 13.10
C ASP A 230 1.79 -5.60 12.02
N ASN A 231 2.71 -6.48 12.45
CA ASN A 231 3.57 -7.30 11.59
C ASN A 231 4.52 -6.52 10.68
N SER A 232 4.87 -5.28 11.01
CA SER A 232 5.89 -4.51 10.27
C SER A 232 7.26 -5.17 10.40
N THR A 233 7.70 -5.83 9.32
CA THR A 233 9.02 -6.47 9.23
C THR A 233 10.14 -5.43 9.34
N LYS A 234 9.93 -4.22 8.77
CA LYS A 234 10.85 -3.09 8.91
C LYS A 234 11.00 -2.66 10.37
N ALA A 235 9.91 -2.63 11.14
CA ALA A 235 9.96 -2.30 12.56
C ALA A 235 10.68 -3.38 13.38
N MET A 236 10.47 -4.67 13.08
CA MET A 236 11.19 -5.78 13.73
C MET A 236 12.70 -5.62 13.53
N TYR A 237 13.13 -5.37 12.29
CA TYR A 237 14.52 -5.16 11.96
C TYR A 237 15.13 -3.94 12.68
N ASN A 238 14.49 -2.77 12.60
CA ASN A 238 14.99 -1.54 13.22
C ASN A 238 14.99 -1.61 14.76
N LEU A 239 14.03 -2.30 15.36
CA LEU A 239 14.04 -2.55 16.80
C LEU A 239 15.22 -3.45 17.22
N GLY A 240 15.62 -4.40 16.35
CA GLY A 240 16.85 -5.17 16.52
C GLY A 240 18.10 -4.28 16.55
N ILE A 241 18.20 -3.33 15.62
CA ILE A 241 19.29 -2.34 15.58
C ILE A 241 19.29 -1.48 16.84
N LEU A 242 18.12 -0.94 17.21
CA LEU A 242 17.97 -0.09 18.39
C LEU A 242 18.45 -0.79 19.66
N TYR A 243 18.08 -2.06 19.84
CA TYR A 243 18.55 -2.85 20.99
C TYR A 243 20.03 -3.20 20.91
N LYS A 244 20.60 -3.41 19.71
CA LYS A 244 22.05 -3.59 19.54
C LYS A 244 22.80 -2.32 20.00
N ILE A 245 22.35 -1.12 19.59
CA ILE A 245 22.93 0.16 20.01
C ILE A 245 22.87 0.32 21.54
N GLN A 246 21.76 -0.07 22.15
CA GLN A 246 21.58 -0.08 23.61
C GLN A 246 22.31 -1.22 24.33
N LYS A 247 23.04 -2.08 23.60
CA LYS A 247 23.73 -3.29 24.11
C LYS A 247 22.78 -4.31 24.77
N LYS A 248 21.48 -4.28 24.44
CA LYS A 248 20.47 -5.26 24.86
C LYS A 248 20.47 -6.45 23.88
N PHE A 249 21.57 -7.18 23.80
CA PHE A 249 21.83 -8.14 22.72
C PHE A 249 20.78 -9.27 22.60
N SER A 250 20.25 -9.78 23.70
CA SER A 250 19.20 -10.81 23.66
C SER A 250 17.90 -10.31 23.03
N LEU A 251 17.57 -9.03 23.22
CA LEU A 251 16.41 -8.41 22.54
C LEU A 251 16.74 -8.15 21.07
N ALA A 252 17.94 -7.68 20.76
CA ALA A 252 18.38 -7.51 19.38
C ALA A 252 18.26 -8.82 18.58
N GLU A 253 18.79 -9.91 19.13
CA GLU A 253 18.67 -11.27 18.57
C GLU A 253 17.21 -11.68 18.37
N LYS A 254 16.35 -11.50 19.39
CA LYS A 254 14.92 -11.81 19.29
C LYS A 254 14.27 -11.12 18.09
N TYR A 255 14.46 -9.81 17.95
CA TYR A 255 13.79 -9.03 16.91
C TYR A 255 14.39 -9.25 15.52
N TYR A 256 15.70 -9.48 15.41
CA TYR A 256 16.29 -9.95 14.15
C TYR A 256 15.73 -11.30 13.72
N LEU A 257 15.62 -12.28 14.63
CA LEU A 257 15.01 -13.58 14.31
C LEU A 257 13.55 -13.44 13.87
N MET A 258 12.78 -12.54 14.49
CA MET A 258 11.41 -12.23 14.05
C MET A 258 11.39 -11.64 12.63
N ALA A 259 12.29 -10.70 12.32
CA ALA A 259 12.39 -10.11 10.99
C ALA A 259 12.83 -11.15 9.93
N ILE A 260 13.78 -12.03 10.27
CA ILE A 260 14.24 -13.13 9.40
C ILE A 260 13.10 -14.12 9.11
N LYS A 261 12.27 -14.43 10.11
CA LYS A 261 11.06 -15.27 9.92
C LYS A 261 10.09 -14.65 8.91
N ASN A 262 10.11 -13.34 8.74
CA ASN A 262 9.36 -12.59 7.74
C ASN A 262 10.21 -12.21 6.51
N ASN A 263 11.26 -12.98 6.22
CA ASN A 263 12.13 -12.84 5.04
C ASN A 263 12.92 -11.53 4.93
N SER A 264 13.23 -10.85 6.04
CA SER A 264 14.16 -9.71 6.02
C SER A 264 15.60 -10.19 5.81
N SER A 265 16.17 -9.89 4.64
CA SER A 265 17.59 -10.11 4.34
C SER A 265 18.50 -9.24 5.21
N ASP A 266 18.12 -7.98 5.45
CA ASP A 266 18.88 -7.04 6.27
C ASP A 266 19.08 -7.57 7.70
N ALA A 267 18.07 -8.24 8.25
CA ALA A 267 18.15 -8.86 9.56
C ALA A 267 19.07 -10.10 9.58
N MET A 268 19.17 -10.86 8.47
CA MET A 268 20.09 -12.01 8.37
C MET A 268 21.55 -11.55 8.51
N PHE A 269 21.92 -10.53 7.74
CA PHE A 269 23.22 -9.90 7.81
C PHE A 269 23.53 -9.36 9.21
N ASN A 270 22.61 -8.55 9.77
CA ASN A 270 22.83 -7.88 11.06
C ASN A 270 22.85 -8.85 12.24
N LEU A 271 22.13 -9.98 12.16
CA LEU A 271 22.23 -11.04 13.15
C LEU A 271 23.57 -11.79 13.03
N GLY A 272 24.06 -12.01 11.80
CA GLY A 272 25.41 -12.52 11.55
C GLY A 272 26.48 -11.65 12.23
N LEU A 273 26.43 -10.34 11.99
CA LEU A 273 27.32 -9.36 12.63
C LEU A 273 27.23 -9.41 14.16
N LEU A 274 26.02 -9.51 14.72
CA LEU A 274 25.82 -9.58 16.16
C LEU A 274 26.50 -10.81 16.77
N TYR A 275 26.44 -11.97 16.11
CA TYR A 275 27.12 -13.17 16.59
C TYR A 275 28.64 -13.11 16.39
N ASP A 276 29.09 -12.51 15.30
CA ASP A 276 30.52 -12.31 15.02
C ASP A 276 31.17 -11.42 16.09
N GLU A 277 30.52 -10.29 16.45
CA GLU A 277 30.94 -9.42 17.56
C GLU A 277 30.97 -10.14 18.93
N GLN A 278 30.20 -11.21 19.10
CA GLN A 278 30.18 -12.05 20.30
C GLN A 278 31.16 -13.23 20.25
N GLY A 279 31.92 -13.39 19.15
CA GLY A 279 32.82 -14.53 18.93
C GLY A 279 32.10 -15.85 18.64
N LYS A 280 30.81 -15.82 18.30
CA LYS A 280 29.98 -17.00 17.98
C LYS A 280 30.02 -17.28 16.48
N TYR A 281 31.21 -17.59 15.97
CA TYR A 281 31.50 -17.67 14.54
C TYR A 281 30.63 -18.68 13.76
N ASP A 282 30.29 -19.83 14.34
CA ASP A 282 29.41 -20.82 13.68
C ASP A 282 28.01 -20.26 13.42
N LEU A 283 27.49 -19.45 14.34
CA LEU A 283 26.21 -18.78 14.17
C LEU A 283 26.33 -17.62 13.18
N ALA A 284 27.42 -16.84 13.25
CA ALA A 284 27.69 -15.79 12.28
C ALA A 284 27.70 -16.34 10.84
N GLU A 285 28.46 -17.42 10.61
CA GLU A 285 28.52 -18.14 9.33
C GLU A 285 27.13 -18.58 8.87
N LYS A 286 26.34 -19.19 9.75
CA LYS A 286 24.96 -19.63 9.44
C LYS A 286 24.11 -18.48 8.90
N TYR A 287 24.10 -17.33 9.56
CA TYR A 287 23.23 -16.21 9.18
C TYR A 287 23.78 -15.42 7.99
N TYR A 288 25.09 -15.29 7.84
CA TYR A 288 25.68 -14.76 6.60
C TYR A 288 25.34 -15.66 5.40
N LEU A 289 25.44 -16.98 5.52
CA LEU A 289 25.03 -17.91 4.45
C LEU A 289 23.54 -17.76 4.08
N MET A 290 22.68 -17.40 5.02
CA MET A 290 21.28 -17.05 4.71
C MET A 290 21.21 -15.77 3.87
N GLY A 291 21.91 -14.70 4.27
CA GLY A 291 21.99 -13.46 3.47
C GLY A 291 22.55 -13.68 2.06
N VAL A 292 23.58 -14.52 1.92
CA VAL A 292 24.15 -14.91 0.61
C VAL A 292 23.10 -15.51 -0.32
N LYS A 293 22.16 -16.33 0.19
CA LYS A 293 21.06 -16.90 -0.61
C LYS A 293 20.09 -15.84 -1.14
N HIS A 294 20.07 -14.66 -0.53
CA HIS A 294 19.29 -13.50 -0.95
C HIS A 294 20.13 -12.48 -1.76
N ASN A 295 21.32 -12.86 -2.20
CA ASN A 295 22.27 -11.99 -2.91
C ASN A 295 22.73 -10.75 -2.12
N ASP A 296 22.70 -10.83 -0.78
CA ASP A 296 23.19 -9.74 0.07
C ASP A 296 24.72 -9.65 0.00
N SER A 297 25.22 -8.54 -0.57
CA SER A 297 26.65 -8.36 -0.82
C SER A 297 27.45 -8.21 0.47
N ASP A 298 26.84 -7.68 1.53
CA ASP A 298 27.50 -7.46 2.82
C ASP A 298 27.66 -8.77 3.59
N SER A 299 26.67 -9.66 3.53
CA SER A 299 26.80 -11.04 4.03
C SER A 299 27.89 -11.80 3.28
N MET A 300 27.99 -11.66 1.96
CA MET A 300 29.08 -12.28 1.17
C MET A 300 30.45 -11.75 1.62
N TYR A 301 30.59 -10.43 1.76
CA TYR A 301 31.83 -9.81 2.21
C TYR A 301 32.24 -10.29 3.60
N ASN A 302 31.34 -10.26 4.58
CA ASN A 302 31.65 -10.65 5.96
C ASN A 302 31.93 -12.14 6.09
N LEU A 303 31.29 -12.99 5.28
CA LEU A 303 31.63 -14.40 5.19
C LEU A 303 33.04 -14.61 4.60
N GLY A 304 33.43 -13.78 3.62
CA GLY A 304 34.80 -13.72 3.11
C GLY A 304 35.81 -13.36 4.21
N VAL A 305 35.53 -12.32 5.00
CA VAL A 305 36.35 -11.91 6.16
C VAL A 305 36.45 -13.04 7.18
N LEU A 306 35.33 -13.68 7.51
CA LEU A 306 35.29 -14.78 8.47
C LEU A 306 36.18 -15.95 8.04
N TYR A 307 36.11 -16.37 6.78
CA TYR A 307 36.97 -17.44 6.27
C TYR A 307 38.42 -17.02 6.11
N TYR A 308 38.69 -15.74 5.80
CA TYR A 308 40.06 -15.22 5.75
C TYR A 308 40.74 -15.33 7.12
N ASN A 309 40.02 -14.94 8.19
CA ASN A 309 40.49 -15.06 9.57
C ASN A 309 40.67 -16.51 10.05
N GLN A 310 40.01 -17.47 9.39
CA GLN A 310 40.20 -18.90 9.59
C GLN A 310 41.29 -19.50 8.69
N GLU A 311 42.07 -18.67 8.00
CA GLU A 311 43.12 -19.07 7.04
C GLU A 311 42.61 -19.89 5.85
N LYS A 312 41.29 -19.86 5.58
CA LYS A 312 40.64 -20.52 4.43
C LYS A 312 40.63 -19.57 3.23
N TYR A 313 41.82 -19.18 2.79
CA TYR A 313 42.02 -18.09 1.82
C TYR A 313 41.29 -18.29 0.48
N GLN A 314 41.24 -19.51 -0.06
CA GLN A 314 40.54 -19.77 -1.33
C GLN A 314 39.03 -19.58 -1.20
N THR A 315 38.44 -20.05 -0.09
CA THR A 315 37.02 -19.86 0.20
C THR A 315 36.71 -18.39 0.41
N ALA A 316 37.57 -17.67 1.16
CA ALA A 316 37.46 -16.24 1.34
C ALA A 316 37.48 -15.47 0.01
N LYS A 317 38.44 -15.77 -0.88
CA LYS A 317 38.54 -15.17 -2.23
C LYS A 317 37.26 -15.36 -3.04
N ASN A 318 36.67 -16.56 -3.00
CA ASN A 318 35.43 -16.84 -3.72
C ASN A 318 34.27 -15.96 -3.22
N TYR A 319 34.13 -15.79 -1.90
CA TYR A 319 33.09 -14.92 -1.34
C TYR A 319 33.34 -13.44 -1.59
N PHE A 320 34.59 -12.98 -1.57
CA PHE A 320 34.90 -11.61 -1.97
C PHE A 320 34.58 -11.35 -3.45
N LEU A 321 34.87 -12.30 -4.35
CA LEU A 321 34.50 -12.18 -5.77
C LEU A 321 32.98 -12.12 -5.96
N MET A 322 32.23 -12.90 -5.18
CA MET A 322 30.77 -12.82 -5.17
C MET A 322 30.30 -11.44 -4.68
N ALA A 323 30.83 -10.95 -3.55
CA ALA A 323 30.47 -9.66 -2.99
C ALA A 323 30.76 -8.50 -3.96
N GLU A 324 31.93 -8.51 -4.61
CA GLU A 324 32.30 -7.53 -5.65
C GLU A 324 31.33 -7.57 -6.84
N LYS A 325 30.95 -8.77 -7.30
CA LYS A 325 29.96 -8.93 -8.38
C LYS A 325 28.62 -8.27 -8.03
N PHE A 326 28.24 -8.25 -6.76
CA PHE A 326 27.05 -7.58 -6.25
C PHE A 326 27.31 -6.14 -5.76
N GLY A 327 28.47 -5.56 -6.08
CA GLY A 327 28.77 -4.14 -5.88
C GLY A 327 29.41 -3.76 -4.55
N ASN A 328 29.83 -4.73 -3.71
CA ASN A 328 30.54 -4.43 -2.47
C ASN A 328 31.97 -3.92 -2.77
N LYS A 329 32.20 -2.63 -2.48
CA LYS A 329 33.45 -1.94 -2.80
C LYS A 329 34.63 -2.38 -1.92
N GLU A 330 34.37 -2.78 -0.68
CA GLU A 330 35.42 -3.25 0.24
C GLU A 330 35.94 -4.62 -0.19
N ALA A 331 35.06 -5.50 -0.67
CA ALA A 331 35.46 -6.78 -1.27
C ALA A 331 36.40 -6.57 -2.46
N ALA A 332 36.05 -5.65 -3.38
CA ALA A 332 36.87 -5.30 -4.53
C ALA A 332 38.26 -4.76 -4.13
N LYS A 333 38.33 -4.01 -3.02
CA LYS A 333 39.58 -3.51 -2.48
C LYS A 333 40.44 -4.65 -1.92
N ILE A 334 39.87 -5.50 -1.07
CA ILE A 334 40.57 -6.66 -0.49
C ILE A 334 41.13 -7.58 -1.59
N LEU A 335 40.37 -7.84 -2.65
CA LEU A 335 40.80 -8.67 -3.76
C LEU A 335 42.02 -8.11 -4.50
N ARG A 336 42.16 -6.79 -4.62
CA ARG A 336 43.33 -6.16 -5.25
C ARG A 336 44.56 -6.13 -4.36
N GLU A 337 44.36 -6.04 -3.05
CA GLU A 337 45.43 -5.86 -2.07
C GLU A 337 46.01 -7.19 -1.56
N ASN A 338 45.18 -8.24 -1.46
CA ASN A 338 45.52 -9.47 -0.72
C ASN A 338 45.43 -10.75 -1.56
N PHE A 339 44.99 -10.69 -2.83
CA PHE A 339 44.72 -11.86 -3.68
C PHE A 339 45.11 -11.66 -5.13
#